data_AF-A0A117SMA4-F1
#
_entry.id   AF-A0A117SMA4-F1
#
_cell.length_a   1.000
_cell.length_b   1.000
_cell.length_c   1.000
_cell.angle_alpha   90.00
_cell.angle_beta   90.00
_cell.angle_gamma   90.00
#
_symmetry.space_group_name_H-M   'P 1'
#
loop_
_entity.id
_entity.type
_entity.pdbx_description
1 polymer ?
#
loop_
_entity_poly.entity_id
_entity_poly.type
_entity_poly.pdbx_seq_one_letter_code
_entity_poly.pdbx_strand_id
1 'polypeptide(L)'
;MVFRSVIYSYPVRVAFKKDVDIPMLGVSHKAGTEVEVPLYLALKLEEMDAVEIDDRNMIQPKDVASLKYVEQRENYPVKLPDGFYPRVRLTIHILNKRGDAKAVRMMLQDVRELVMERVRKMAVLLATRPDVINDQSFLDRLTPEEKALLLSMHTSISSFTLSVT
;
A
#
# COMPACT_ATOMS: atom_id res chain seq x y z
N MET A 1 -6.46 -14.97 13.39
CA MET A 1 -6.20 -15.16 11.94
C MET A 1 -5.68 -13.82 11.40
N VAL A 2 -4.40 -13.72 11.05
CA VAL A 2 -3.84 -12.44 10.57
C VAL A 2 -4.28 -12.26 9.12
N PHE A 3 -5.18 -11.31 8.86
CA PHE A 3 -5.61 -10.97 7.51
C PHE A 3 -4.37 -10.50 6.73
N ARG A 4 -3.84 -11.34 5.84
CA ARG A 4 -2.76 -10.93 4.93
C ARG A 4 -3.41 -10.08 3.83
N SER A 5 -3.40 -8.77 4.03
CA SER A 5 -3.81 -7.78 3.03
C SER A 5 -3.15 -8.04 1.68
N VAL A 6 -3.84 -7.74 0.57
CA VAL A 6 -3.36 -7.89 -0.82
C VAL A 6 -1.99 -7.22 -1.04
N ILE A 7 -1.70 -6.18 -0.25
CA ILE A 7 -0.42 -5.48 -0.18
C ILE A 7 0.79 -6.44 -0.09
N TYR A 8 0.64 -7.56 0.63
CA TYR A 8 1.74 -8.49 0.89
C TYR A 8 2.16 -9.34 -0.32
N SER A 9 1.31 -9.43 -1.35
CA SER A 9 1.61 -10.14 -2.59
C SER A 9 2.33 -9.25 -3.61
N TYR A 10 2.52 -7.96 -3.32
CA TYR A 10 3.18 -7.03 -4.22
C TYR A 10 4.62 -7.47 -4.53
N PRO A 11 5.05 -7.51 -5.80
CA PRO A 11 6.39 -7.92 -6.17
C PRO A 11 7.41 -6.87 -5.75
N VAL A 12 8.48 -7.33 -5.09
CA VAL A 12 9.60 -6.51 -4.62
C VAL A 12 10.88 -7.14 -5.14
N ARG A 13 11.71 -6.33 -5.80
CA ARG A 13 13.02 -6.77 -6.28
C ARG A 13 13.98 -6.91 -5.10
N VAL A 14 14.65 -8.06 -5.05
CA VAL A 14 15.64 -8.38 -4.02
C VAL A 14 16.88 -9.01 -4.65
N ALA A 15 18.03 -8.80 -4.03
CA ALA A 15 19.30 -9.44 -4.36
C ALA A 15 19.66 -10.46 -3.28
N PHE A 16 19.89 -11.72 -3.65
CA PHE A 16 20.25 -12.77 -2.70
C PHE A 16 21.71 -12.62 -2.26
N LYS A 17 21.95 -12.55 -0.94
CA LYS A 17 23.30 -12.49 -0.36
C LYS A 17 23.88 -13.87 -0.11
N LYS A 18 23.02 -14.87 0.06
CA LYS A 18 23.36 -16.26 0.39
C LYS A 18 22.50 -17.18 -0.47
N ASP A 19 22.96 -18.42 -0.64
CA ASP A 19 22.16 -19.45 -1.28
C ASP A 19 20.93 -19.74 -0.39
N VAL A 20 19.75 -19.68 -0.99
CA VAL A 20 18.48 -19.95 -0.32
C VAL A 20 17.75 -21.00 -1.13
N ASP A 21 17.52 -22.15 -0.50
CA ASP A 21 16.75 -23.25 -1.08
C ASP A 21 15.56 -23.58 -0.17
N ILE A 22 14.39 -23.05 -0.54
CA ILE A 22 13.11 -23.29 0.11
C ILE A 22 12.07 -23.61 -0.97
N PRO A 23 12.12 -24.82 -1.57
CA PRO A 23 11.26 -25.20 -2.70
C PRO A 23 9.76 -25.14 -2.36
N MET A 24 9.40 -25.41 -1.10
CA MET A 24 8.03 -25.33 -0.58
C MET A 24 7.40 -23.93 -0.71
N LEU A 25 8.23 -22.88 -0.77
CA LEU A 25 7.80 -21.50 -0.97
C LEU A 25 8.06 -21.00 -2.39
N GLY A 26 8.50 -21.87 -3.31
CA GLY A 26 8.89 -21.51 -4.67
C GLY A 26 10.17 -20.70 -4.76
N VAL A 27 11.03 -20.75 -3.73
CA VAL A 27 12.27 -19.96 -3.64
C VAL A 27 13.45 -20.91 -3.74
N SER A 28 14.22 -20.86 -4.81
CA SER A 28 15.49 -21.57 -4.92
C SER A 28 16.44 -20.72 -5.75
N HIS A 29 17.26 -19.92 -5.07
CA HIS A 29 18.12 -18.92 -5.69
C HIS A 29 19.52 -18.95 -5.09
N LYS A 30 20.51 -18.76 -5.96
CA LYS A 30 21.91 -18.64 -5.57
C LYS A 30 22.23 -17.21 -5.15
N ALA A 31 23.26 -17.06 -4.33
CA ALA A 31 23.84 -15.77 -4.00
C ALA A 31 24.20 -14.98 -5.27
N GLY A 32 23.97 -13.66 -5.24
CA GLY A 32 24.16 -12.75 -6.36
C GLY A 32 23.00 -12.69 -7.36
N THR A 33 21.97 -13.52 -7.21
CA THR A 33 20.80 -13.48 -8.10
C THR A 33 19.86 -12.33 -7.69
N GLU A 34 19.40 -11.56 -8.68
CA GLU A 34 18.35 -10.57 -8.50
C GLU A 34 17.02 -11.09 -9.05
N VAL A 35 15.97 -11.09 -8.22
CA VAL A 35 14.64 -11.57 -8.60
C VAL A 35 13.56 -10.74 -7.92
N GLU A 36 12.34 -10.81 -8.45
CA GLU A 36 11.16 -10.26 -7.78
C GLU A 36 10.50 -11.34 -6.92
N VAL A 37 10.28 -11.02 -5.65
CA VAL A 37 9.56 -11.87 -4.70
C VAL A 37 8.42 -11.09 -4.04
N PRO A 38 7.35 -11.76 -3.57
CA PRO A 38 6.29 -11.08 -2.84
C PRO A 38 6.82 -10.32 -1.61
N LEU A 39 6.23 -9.17 -1.30
CA LEU A 39 6.62 -8.32 -0.17
C LEU A 39 6.72 -9.09 1.14
N TYR A 40 5.78 -9.99 1.45
CA TYR A 40 5.89 -10.78 2.70
C TYR A 40 7.17 -11.60 2.77
N LEU A 41 7.61 -12.13 1.64
CA LEU A 41 8.78 -12.99 1.54
C LEU A 41 10.06 -12.14 1.54
N ALA A 42 10.06 -11.02 0.80
CA ALA A 42 11.16 -10.06 0.81
C ALA A 42 11.50 -9.62 2.24
N LEU A 43 10.49 -9.20 3.01
CA LEU A 43 10.67 -8.75 4.39
C LEU A 43 11.23 -9.87 5.30
N LYS A 44 10.74 -11.10 5.14
CA LYS A 44 11.24 -12.23 5.95
C LYS A 44 12.65 -12.68 5.58
N LEU A 45 12.97 -12.73 4.29
CA LEU A 45 14.32 -13.04 3.83
C LEU A 45 15.31 -11.95 4.24
N GLU A 46 14.88 -10.68 4.27
CA GLU A 46 15.74 -9.59 4.73
C GLU A 46 15.95 -9.63 6.24
N GLU A 47 14.92 -9.92 7.05
CA GLU A 47 15.05 -10.15 8.50
C GLU A 47 16.07 -11.25 8.83
N MET A 48 16.19 -12.25 7.95
CA MET A 48 17.16 -13.36 8.05
C MET A 48 18.54 -13.03 7.47
N ASP A 49 18.76 -11.80 7.00
CA ASP A 49 19.96 -11.38 6.27
C ASP A 49 20.30 -12.32 5.08
N ALA A 50 19.27 -12.84 4.42
CA ALA A 50 19.40 -13.70 3.24
C ALA A 50 19.35 -12.90 1.94
N VAL A 51 18.67 -11.75 1.94
CA VAL A 51 18.54 -10.85 0.79
C VAL A 51 18.79 -9.39 1.14
N GLU A 52 19.05 -8.58 0.13
CA GLU A 52 19.04 -7.13 0.16
C GLU A 52 17.88 -6.63 -0.71
N ILE A 53 17.05 -5.76 -0.16
CA ILE A 53 15.91 -5.18 -0.88
C ILE A 53 16.40 -4.00 -1.73
N ASP A 54 15.98 -3.96 -3.00
CA ASP A 54 16.22 -2.80 -3.86
C ASP A 54 15.40 -1.59 -3.38
N ASP A 55 16.10 -0.55 -2.90
CA ASP A 55 15.50 0.65 -2.34
C ASP A 55 15.19 1.74 -3.38
N ARG A 56 15.55 1.53 -4.65
CA ARG A 56 15.37 2.53 -5.73
C ARG A 56 13.91 2.93 -5.94
N ASN A 57 13.00 1.97 -5.76
CA ASN A 57 11.56 2.19 -5.92
C ASN A 57 10.87 2.57 -4.60
N MET A 58 11.60 2.89 -3.53
CA MET A 58 10.96 3.35 -2.29
C MET A 58 10.21 4.67 -2.48
N ILE A 59 9.10 4.81 -1.76
CA ILE A 59 8.40 6.10 -1.63
C ILE A 59 9.07 6.85 -0.48
N GLN A 60 9.54 8.07 -0.74
CA GLN A 60 10.18 8.88 0.28
C GLN A 60 9.13 9.62 1.13
N PRO A 61 9.44 9.97 2.39
CA PRO A 61 8.51 10.73 3.24
C PRO A 61 8.03 12.05 2.60
N LYS A 62 8.91 12.75 1.89
CA LYS A 62 8.57 13.98 1.14
C LYS A 62 7.52 13.75 0.05
N ASP A 63 7.51 12.56 -0.57
CA ASP A 63 6.58 12.22 -1.64
C ASP A 63 5.18 12.02 -1.05
N VAL A 64 5.09 11.37 0.12
CA VAL A 64 3.82 11.23 0.87
C VAL A 64 3.31 12.59 1.32
N ALA A 65 4.16 13.45 1.87
CA ALA A 65 3.76 14.80 2.27
C ALA A 65 3.23 15.61 1.08
N SER A 66 3.85 15.48 -0.09
CA SER A 66 3.40 16.12 -1.33
C SER A 66 2.04 15.57 -1.79
N LEU A 67 1.87 14.25 -1.81
CA LEU A 67 0.60 13.60 -2.14
C LEU A 67 -0.51 14.02 -1.17
N LYS A 68 -0.22 14.09 0.13
CA LYS A 68 -1.14 14.57 1.17
C LYS A 68 -1.59 16.01 0.90
N TYR A 69 -0.66 16.88 0.56
CA TYR A 69 -0.97 18.28 0.27
C TYR A 69 -1.89 18.43 -0.95
N VAL A 70 -1.61 17.69 -2.03
CA VAL A 70 -2.48 17.69 -3.22
C VAL A 70 -3.84 17.08 -2.87
N GLU A 71 -3.87 16.00 -2.11
CA GLU A 71 -5.10 15.35 -1.66
C GLU A 71 -6.00 16.33 -0.91
N GLN A 72 -5.49 17.17 -0.02
CA GLN A 72 -6.33 18.13 0.73
C GLN A 72 -6.98 19.22 -0.12
N ARG A 73 -6.52 19.44 -1.35
CA ARG A 73 -7.00 20.52 -2.25
C ARG A 73 -7.95 20.01 -3.32
N GLU A 74 -7.79 18.76 -3.72
CA GLU A 74 -8.62 18.14 -4.73
C GLU A 74 -9.95 17.67 -4.13
N ASN A 75 -11.03 17.72 -4.91
CA ASN A 75 -12.33 17.19 -4.47
C ASN A 75 -12.43 15.67 -4.61
N TYR A 76 -11.70 15.11 -5.58
CA TYR A 76 -11.63 13.68 -5.83
C TYR A 76 -10.35 13.08 -5.23
N PRO A 77 -10.32 11.77 -4.96
CA PRO A 77 -9.07 11.07 -4.66
C PRO A 77 -8.02 11.33 -5.73
N VAL A 78 -6.81 11.72 -5.31
CA VAL A 78 -5.67 11.88 -6.22
C VAL A 78 -5.23 10.50 -6.72
N LYS A 79 -4.75 10.37 -7.95
CA LYS A 79 -4.20 9.09 -8.39
C LYS A 79 -2.88 8.83 -7.67
N LEU A 80 -2.84 7.79 -6.84
CA LEU A 80 -1.60 7.39 -6.15
C LEU A 80 -0.68 6.62 -7.11
N PRO A 81 0.65 6.67 -6.90
CA PRO A 81 1.58 5.83 -7.63
C PRO A 81 1.27 4.34 -7.51
N ASP A 82 1.61 3.56 -8.53
CA ASP A 82 1.44 2.11 -8.49
C ASP A 82 2.20 1.50 -7.31
N GLY A 83 1.53 0.57 -6.63
CA GLY A 83 2.07 -0.08 -5.44
C GLY A 83 2.25 0.84 -4.24
N PHE A 84 1.53 1.97 -4.15
CA PHE A 84 1.72 2.96 -3.09
C PHE A 84 1.80 2.35 -1.67
N TYR A 85 0.77 1.62 -1.22
CA TYR A 85 0.77 1.05 0.13
C TYR A 85 1.86 -0.01 0.37
N PRO A 86 2.11 -0.96 -0.55
CA PRO A 86 3.26 -1.85 -0.45
C PRO A 86 4.60 -1.12 -0.32
N ARG A 87 4.81 -0.09 -1.15
CA ARG A 87 6.05 0.69 -1.16
C ARG A 87 6.20 1.53 0.11
N VAL A 88 5.10 2.07 0.65
CA VAL A 88 5.07 2.71 1.97
C VAL A 88 5.52 1.75 3.07
N ARG A 89 5.01 0.51 3.06
CA ARG A 89 5.42 -0.52 4.05
C ARG A 89 6.90 -0.85 3.93
N LEU A 90 7.39 -0.98 2.69
CA LEU A 90 8.81 -1.20 2.41
C LEU A 90 9.66 -0.06 2.98
N THR A 91 9.25 1.19 2.74
CA THR A 91 9.93 2.37 3.28
C THR A 91 9.99 2.35 4.80
N ILE A 92 8.87 2.05 5.47
CA ILE A 92 8.83 1.98 6.94
C ILE A 92 9.77 0.87 7.45
N HIS A 93 9.83 -0.28 6.78
CA HIS A 93 10.74 -1.35 7.15
C HIS A 93 12.21 -0.91 7.08
N ILE A 94 12.61 -0.31 5.95
CA ILE A 94 13.99 0.13 5.72
C ILE A 94 14.38 1.27 6.67
N LEU A 95 13.48 2.23 6.92
CA LEU A 95 13.74 3.31 7.88
C LEU A 95 13.91 2.78 9.32
N ASN A 96 13.10 1.79 9.73
CA ASN A 96 13.27 1.13 11.03
C ASN A 96 14.62 0.42 11.12
N LYS A 97 15.04 -0.29 10.07
CA LYS A 97 16.35 -0.96 9.99
C LYS A 97 17.51 0.04 10.10
N ARG A 98 17.36 1.22 9.49
CA ARG A 98 18.34 2.33 9.58
C ARG A 98 18.30 3.06 10.93
N GLY A 99 17.37 2.73 11.83
CA GLY A 99 17.21 3.39 13.12
C GLY A 99 16.61 4.80 13.04
N ASP A 100 16.02 5.20 11.90
CA ASP A 100 15.45 6.53 11.71
C ASP A 100 14.01 6.60 12.25
N ALA A 101 13.89 6.54 13.58
CA ALA A 101 12.61 6.56 14.26
C ALA A 101 11.82 7.86 14.01
N LYS A 102 12.51 8.97 13.71
CA LYS A 102 11.87 10.25 13.40
C LYS A 102 11.19 10.18 12.03
N ALA A 103 11.89 9.72 10.99
CA ALA A 103 11.30 9.56 9.67
C ALA A 103 10.16 8.54 9.66
N VAL A 104 10.27 7.44 10.41
CA VAL A 104 9.18 6.46 10.55
C VAL A 104 7.92 7.10 11.14
N ARG A 105 8.05 7.86 12.24
CA ARG A 105 6.89 8.54 12.85
C ARG A 105 6.24 9.52 11.89
N MET A 106 7.04 10.32 11.19
CA MET A 106 6.55 11.28 10.20
C MET A 106 5.83 10.58 9.05
N MET A 107 6.43 9.52 8.49
CA MET A 107 5.84 8.68 7.44
C MET A 107 4.49 8.10 7.88
N LEU A 108 4.41 7.53 9.08
CA LEU A 108 3.17 6.97 9.62
C LEU A 108 2.07 8.03 9.80
N GLN A 109 2.44 9.21 10.30
CA GLN A 109 1.51 10.32 10.46
C GLN A 109 0.97 10.80 9.10
N ASP A 110 1.86 11.08 8.14
CA ASP A 110 1.48 11.59 6.82
C ASP A 110 0.63 10.58 6.05
N VAL A 111 0.98 9.29 6.10
CA VAL A 111 0.18 8.22 5.49
C VAL A 111 -1.20 8.13 6.15
N ARG A 112 -1.27 8.22 7.48
CA ARG A 112 -2.56 8.19 8.20
C ARG A 112 -3.45 9.35 7.78
N GLU A 113 -2.92 10.57 7.75
CA GLU A 113 -3.67 11.76 7.34
C GLU A 113 -4.13 11.66 5.88
N LEU A 114 -3.26 11.22 4.97
CA LEU A 114 -3.59 10.97 3.56
C LEU A 114 -4.72 9.94 3.42
N VAL A 115 -4.62 8.80 4.11
CA VAL A 115 -5.63 7.73 4.05
C VAL A 115 -6.96 8.21 4.61
N MET A 116 -6.96 8.89 5.76
CA MET A 116 -8.20 9.42 6.37
C MET A 116 -8.93 10.37 5.42
N GLU A 117 -8.20 11.25 4.76
CA GLU A 117 -8.77 12.21 3.81
C GLU A 117 -9.36 11.49 2.59
N ARG A 118 -8.67 10.47 2.07
CA ARG A 118 -9.16 9.66 0.95
C ARG A 118 -10.41 8.87 1.30
N VAL A 119 -10.44 8.25 2.48
CA VAL A 119 -11.63 7.54 3.00
C VAL A 119 -12.81 8.49 3.14
N ARG A 120 -12.58 9.70 3.69
CA ARG A 120 -13.62 10.73 3.80
C ARG A 120 -14.21 11.07 2.43
N LYS A 121 -13.37 11.31 1.42
CA LYS A 121 -13.83 11.60 0.05
C LYS A 121 -14.61 10.45 -0.57
N MET A 122 -14.13 9.22 -0.43
CA MET A 122 -14.85 8.03 -0.91
C MET A 122 -16.24 7.93 -0.26
N ALA A 123 -16.34 8.14 1.05
CA ALA A 123 -17.62 8.09 1.78
C ALA A 123 -18.60 9.16 1.28
N VAL A 124 -18.13 10.41 1.16
CA VAL A 124 -18.96 11.54 0.71
C VAL A 124 -19.43 11.34 -0.73
N LEU A 125 -18.55 10.91 -1.62
CA LEU A 125 -18.90 10.63 -3.02
C LEU A 125 -19.92 9.50 -3.13
N LEU A 126 -19.74 8.40 -2.37
CA LEU A 126 -20.71 7.30 -2.36
C LEU A 126 -22.08 7.74 -1.81
N ALA A 127 -22.11 8.53 -0.75
CA ALA A 127 -23.35 9.00 -0.14
C ALA A 127 -24.13 9.98 -1.02
N THR A 128 -23.43 10.77 -1.86
CA THR A 128 -24.05 11.79 -2.72
C THR A 128 -24.32 11.28 -4.14
N ARG A 129 -23.54 10.31 -4.62
CA ARG A 129 -23.61 9.74 -5.97
C ARG A 129 -23.29 8.23 -5.92
N PRO A 130 -24.24 7.37 -5.51
CA PRO A 130 -23.99 5.93 -5.30
C PRO A 130 -23.48 5.19 -6.55
N ASP A 131 -23.88 5.64 -7.74
CA ASP A 131 -23.46 5.13 -9.05
C ASP A 131 -21.98 5.36 -9.37
N VAL A 132 -21.26 6.16 -8.56
CA VAL A 132 -19.81 6.36 -8.68
C VAL A 132 -19.00 5.06 -8.60
N ILE A 133 -19.56 4.00 -8.01
CA ILE A 133 -18.93 2.68 -8.00
C ILE A 133 -18.77 2.08 -9.40
N ASN A 134 -19.54 2.53 -10.38
CA ASN A 134 -19.47 2.11 -11.78
C ASN A 134 -18.67 3.09 -12.66
N ASP A 135 -18.18 4.21 -12.09
CA ASP A 135 -17.43 5.23 -12.82
C ASP A 135 -15.95 4.81 -12.93
N GLN A 136 -15.55 4.32 -14.09
CA GLN A 136 -14.18 3.86 -14.33
C GLN A 136 -13.14 4.96 -14.08
N SER A 137 -13.45 6.22 -14.38
CA SER A 137 -12.53 7.35 -14.19
C SER A 137 -12.25 7.62 -12.70
N PHE A 138 -13.24 7.34 -11.84
CA PHE A 138 -13.08 7.38 -10.40
C PHE A 138 -12.31 6.16 -9.89
N LEU A 139 -12.68 4.96 -10.35
CA LEU A 139 -12.02 3.72 -9.95
C LEU A 139 -10.52 3.72 -10.29
N ASP A 140 -10.12 4.30 -11.42
CA ASP A 140 -8.71 4.39 -11.84
C ASP A 140 -7.82 5.27 -10.95
N ARG A 141 -8.44 6.06 -10.05
CA ARG A 141 -7.74 6.87 -9.04
C ARG A 141 -7.51 6.12 -7.72
N LEU A 142 -8.18 4.98 -7.55
CA LEU A 142 -8.12 4.17 -6.35
C LEU A 142 -7.13 3.03 -6.52
N THR A 143 -6.38 2.78 -5.46
CA THR A 143 -5.57 1.56 -5.33
C THR A 143 -6.47 0.31 -5.21
N PRO A 144 -5.95 -0.90 -5.47
CA PRO A 144 -6.72 -2.14 -5.28
C PRO A 144 -7.28 -2.27 -3.85
N GLU A 145 -6.53 -1.84 -2.85
CA GLU A 145 -6.95 -1.84 -1.45
C GLU A 145 -8.13 -0.90 -1.19
N GLU A 146 -8.10 0.29 -1.80
CA GLU A 146 -9.18 1.26 -1.71
C GLU A 146 -10.42 0.83 -2.48
N LYS A 147 -10.27 0.15 -3.63
CA LYS A 147 -11.40 -0.44 -4.36
C LYS A 147 -12.14 -1.48 -3.51
N ALA A 148 -11.40 -2.32 -2.80
CA ALA A 148 -12.00 -3.29 -1.87
C ALA A 148 -12.74 -2.60 -0.72
N LEU A 149 -12.15 -1.54 -0.15
CA LEU A 149 -12.80 -0.72 0.88
C LEU A 149 -14.06 -0.03 0.34
N LEU A 150 -13.99 0.58 -0.84
CA LEU A 150 -15.10 1.25 -1.51
C LEU A 150 -16.30 0.31 -1.68
N LEU A 151 -16.08 -0.92 -2.12
CA LEU A 151 -17.15 -1.92 -2.27
C LEU A 151 -17.84 -2.23 -0.93
N SER A 152 -17.05 -2.37 0.15
CA SER A 152 -17.59 -2.56 1.49
C SER A 152 -18.38 -1.33 1.96
N MET A 153 -17.87 -0.12 1.71
CA MET A 153 -18.54 1.13 2.07
C MET A 153 -19.86 1.29 1.32
N HIS A 154 -19.88 1.03 0.01
CA HIS A 154 -21.08 1.09 -0.82
C HIS A 154 -22.16 0.17 -0.27
N THR A 155 -21.83 -1.11 -0.01
CA THR A 155 -22.78 -2.08 0.56
C THR A 155 -23.39 -1.58 1.87
N SER A 156 -22.56 -1.09 2.79
CA SER A 156 -23.02 -0.58 4.09
C SER A 156 -23.86 0.69 3.97
N ILE A 157 -23.42 1.66 3.17
CA ILE A 157 -24.13 2.94 2.98
C ILE A 157 -25.47 2.69 2.29
N SER A 158 -25.48 1.95 1.18
CA SER A 158 -26.72 1.65 0.44
C SER A 158 -27.72 0.87 1.31
N SER A 159 -27.26 -0.14 2.06
CA SER A 159 -28.13 -0.89 2.96
C SER A 159 -28.71 0.00 4.07
N PHE A 160 -27.92 0.91 4.62
CA PHE A 160 -28.39 1.84 5.64
C PHE A 160 -29.39 2.83 5.07
N THR A 161 -29.11 3.46 3.93
CA THR A 161 -30.02 4.39 3.27
C THR A 161 -31.37 3.74 2.99
N LEU A 162 -31.39 2.54 2.41
CA LEU A 162 -32.62 1.78 2.15
C LEU A 162 -33.39 1.39 3.42
N SER A 163 -32.73 1.29 4.57
CA SER A 163 -33.40 0.97 5.84
C SER A 163 -34.14 2.17 6.46
N VAL A 164 -33.80 3.40 6.04
CA VAL A 164 -34.36 4.64 6.59
C VAL A 164 -35.18 5.45 5.59
N THR A 165 -35.19 5.05 4.31
CA THR A 165 -36.02 5.62 3.24
C THR A 165 -37.05 4.61 2.78
#